data_AF-L9WKT7-F1
#
_entry.id   AF-L9WKT7-F1
#
_cell.length_a   1.000
_cell.length_b   1.000
_cell.length_c   1.000
_cell.angle_alpha   90.00
_cell.angle_beta   90.00
_cell.angle_gamma   90.00
#
_symmetry.space_group_name_H-M   'P 1'
#
loop_
_entity.id
_entity.type
_entity.pdbx_description
1 polymer ?
#
loop_
_entity_poly.entity_id
_entity_poly.type
_entity_poly.pdbx_seq_one_letter_code
_entity_poly.pdbx_strand_id
1 'polypeptide(L)'
;MVKLYVTNVTAAWNEKRNEQTIRLHGRAADRGYESIEIFGFSPHFYAPTHEIEKLGRTLFTHQEVTGVEESGYESLFGDELGRIEVRNHWDVNEVASLFDETFQTDPYLTNTARVEWGLFTGVEAPAYEVHYSELESVDFTVPTRVMTFDIETDDRGEFPELGERAILSIVAHDSYTDETIAFVDLAGWVAP
;
A
#
# COMPACT_ATOMS: atom_id res chain seq x y z
N MET A 1 10.77 19.22 -7.41
CA MET A 1 9.83 18.39 -8.17
C MET A 1 10.44 17.01 -8.32
N VAL A 2 9.76 16.01 -7.80
CA VAL A 2 10.12 14.58 -7.84
C VAL A 2 9.11 13.91 -8.76
N LYS A 3 9.56 13.04 -9.68
CA LYS A 3 8.70 12.26 -10.56
C LYS A 3 9.04 10.78 -10.41
N LEU A 4 8.04 9.97 -10.10
CA LEU A 4 8.24 8.60 -9.63
C LEU A 4 7.32 7.64 -10.36
N TYR A 5 7.85 6.58 -10.98
CA TYR A 5 7.06 5.41 -11.36
C TYR A 5 6.86 4.55 -10.13
N VAL A 6 5.62 4.47 -9.61
CA VAL A 6 5.30 3.81 -8.35
C VAL A 6 5.32 2.30 -8.53
N THR A 7 6.12 1.62 -7.71
CA THR A 7 6.24 0.16 -7.69
C THR A 7 5.69 -0.48 -6.42
N ASN A 8 5.58 0.29 -5.33
CA ASN A 8 5.02 -0.19 -4.06
C ASN A 8 4.43 0.99 -3.26
N VAL A 9 3.36 0.73 -2.52
CA VAL A 9 2.69 1.69 -1.64
C VAL A 9 2.62 1.05 -0.25
N THR A 10 3.21 1.71 0.74
CA THR A 10 3.14 1.26 2.13
C THR A 10 2.47 2.32 2.99
N ALA A 11 1.89 1.91 4.12
CA ALA A 11 1.41 2.84 5.13
C ALA A 11 2.08 2.51 6.47
N ALA A 12 2.40 3.55 7.23
CA ALA A 12 3.03 3.41 8.54
C ALA A 12 2.61 4.56 9.46
N TRP A 13 2.73 4.33 10.76
CA TRP A 13 2.54 5.35 11.76
C TRP A 13 3.72 6.33 11.78
N ASN A 14 3.46 7.63 11.73
CA ASN A 14 4.48 8.66 11.87
C ASN A 14 4.38 9.31 13.26
N GLU A 15 5.33 8.98 14.14
CA GLU A 15 5.35 9.46 15.53
C GLU A 15 5.44 10.99 15.67
N LYS A 16 6.14 11.66 14.74
CA LYS A 16 6.31 13.11 14.81
C LYS A 16 5.02 13.85 14.48
N ARG A 17 4.23 13.29 13.58
CA ARG A 17 2.96 13.85 13.11
C ARG A 17 1.76 13.30 13.89
N ASN A 18 1.96 12.19 14.61
CA ASN A 18 0.91 11.48 15.34
C ASN A 18 -0.28 11.12 14.42
N GLU A 19 0.04 10.64 13.21
CA GLU A 19 -0.91 10.24 12.18
C GLU A 19 -0.37 9.08 11.34
N GLN A 20 -1.27 8.39 10.63
CA GLN A 20 -0.88 7.43 9.61
C GLN A 20 -0.41 8.15 8.34
N THR A 21 0.74 7.76 7.82
CA THR A 21 1.32 8.29 6.58
C THR A 21 1.42 7.20 5.53
N ILE A 22 1.42 7.60 4.25
CA ILE A 22 1.60 6.71 3.12
C ILE A 22 2.98 6.98 2.50
N ARG A 23 3.71 5.95 2.14
CA ARG A 23 4.96 6.06 1.41
C ARG A 23 4.83 5.40 0.04
N LEU A 24 5.08 6.19 -1.00
CA LEU A 24 5.22 5.70 -2.36
C LEU A 24 6.69 5.37 -2.61
N HIS A 25 6.95 4.15 -3.04
CA HIS A 25 8.27 3.67 -3.45
C HIS A 25 8.26 3.45 -4.94
N GLY A 26 9.34 3.84 -5.62
CA GLY A 26 9.36 3.73 -7.06
C GLY A 26 10.70 3.99 -7.70
N ARG A 27 10.64 4.27 -9.00
CA ARG A 27 11.80 4.52 -9.85
C ARG A 27 11.72 5.90 -10.48
N ALA A 28 12.81 6.65 -10.38
CA ALA A 28 12.99 7.89 -11.13
C ALA A 28 13.33 7.59 -12.60
N ALA A 29 13.44 8.64 -13.43
CA ALA A 29 13.73 8.51 -14.87
C ALA A 29 15.08 7.82 -15.16
N ASP A 30 16.05 7.96 -14.27
CA ASP A 30 17.35 7.27 -14.33
C ASP A 30 17.31 5.83 -13.78
N ARG A 31 16.12 5.35 -13.38
CA ARG A 31 15.85 4.04 -12.77
C ARG A 31 16.38 3.91 -11.33
N GLY A 32 16.88 5.00 -10.74
CA GLY A 32 17.22 5.10 -9.34
C GLY A 32 15.99 4.83 -8.47
N TYR A 33 16.21 4.21 -7.30
CA TYR A 33 15.15 4.07 -6.30
C TYR A 33 14.92 5.41 -5.62
N GLU A 34 13.65 5.82 -5.52
CA GLU A 34 13.23 6.97 -4.73
C GLU A 34 11.93 6.66 -3.96
N SER A 35 11.65 7.46 -2.93
CA SER A 35 10.41 7.35 -2.17
C SER A 35 9.89 8.70 -1.70
N ILE A 36 8.58 8.89 -1.69
CA ILE A 36 7.88 10.09 -1.22
C ILE A 36 7.00 9.70 -0.04
N GLU A 37 7.09 10.44 1.07
CA GLU A 37 6.18 10.35 2.20
C GLU A 37 5.02 11.33 2.05
N ILE A 38 3.81 10.84 2.29
CA ILE A 38 2.55 11.56 2.09
C ILE A 38 1.80 11.58 3.41
N PHE A 39 1.35 12.76 3.80
CA PHE A 39 0.60 12.99 5.03
C PHE A 39 -0.76 13.67 4.78
N GLY A 40 -1.59 13.72 5.82
CA GLY A 40 -2.92 14.34 5.77
C GLY A 40 -4.01 13.50 5.09
N PHE A 41 -3.75 12.22 4.83
CA PHE A 41 -4.74 11.30 4.26
C PHE A 41 -5.13 10.23 5.30
N SER A 42 -6.19 10.50 6.04
CA SER A 42 -6.67 9.66 7.13
C SER A 42 -7.48 8.46 6.60
N PRO A 43 -7.38 7.28 7.25
CA PRO A 43 -8.38 6.24 7.12
C PRO A 43 -9.78 6.80 7.38
N HIS A 44 -10.75 6.39 6.58
CA HIS A 44 -12.10 6.92 6.68
C HIS A 44 -13.11 5.92 6.11
N PHE A 45 -14.36 6.09 6.51
CA PHE A 45 -15.50 5.33 6.03
C PHE A 45 -16.72 6.24 5.95
N TYR A 46 -17.83 5.71 5.43
CA TYR A 46 -19.07 6.48 5.27
C TYR A 46 -20.20 5.86 6.09
N ALA A 47 -21.08 6.71 6.62
CA ALA A 47 -22.29 6.30 7.33
C ALA A 47 -23.46 7.23 6.97
N PRO A 48 -24.72 6.80 7.18
CA PRO A 48 -25.87 7.64 6.91
C PRO A 48 -25.84 8.96 7.67
N THR A 49 -26.12 10.07 6.97
CA THR A 49 -26.10 11.44 7.53
C THR A 49 -26.94 11.55 8.80
N HIS A 50 -28.14 10.96 8.79
CA HIS A 50 -29.05 10.99 9.93
C HIS A 50 -28.50 10.27 11.18
N GLU A 51 -27.63 9.26 11.03
CA GLU A 51 -26.97 8.61 12.16
C GLU A 51 -25.81 9.46 12.69
N ILE A 52 -25.05 10.07 11.80
CA ILE A 52 -23.97 11.00 12.15
C ILE A 52 -24.55 12.19 12.92
N GLU A 53 -25.64 12.80 12.45
CA GLU A 53 -26.33 13.90 13.13
C GLU A 53 -26.87 13.49 14.52
N LYS A 54 -27.41 12.26 14.62
CA LYS A 54 -27.95 11.72 15.88
C LYS A 54 -26.87 11.56 16.94
N LEU A 55 -25.67 11.11 16.57
CA LEU A 55 -24.52 11.06 17.48
C LEU A 55 -23.96 12.47 17.72
N GLY A 56 -23.81 13.26 16.65
CA GLY A 56 -23.35 14.63 16.68
C GLY A 56 -22.03 14.77 17.45
N ARG A 57 -22.04 15.58 18.51
CA ARG A 57 -20.82 15.83 19.31
C ARG A 57 -20.31 14.62 20.08
N THR A 58 -21.11 13.56 20.26
CA THR A 58 -20.64 12.37 20.98
C THR A 58 -19.57 11.62 20.19
N LEU A 59 -19.54 11.74 18.85
CA LEU A 59 -18.48 11.15 18.02
C LEU A 59 -17.09 11.61 18.47
N PHE A 60 -16.92 12.89 18.78
CA PHE A 60 -15.65 13.45 19.23
C PHE A 60 -15.26 13.06 20.68
N THR A 61 -16.09 12.28 21.38
CA THR A 61 -15.69 11.67 22.65
C THR A 61 -14.88 10.39 22.42
N HIS A 62 -14.97 9.79 21.24
CA HIS A 62 -14.09 8.73 20.77
C HIS A 62 -12.81 9.39 20.25
N GLN A 63 -11.69 9.11 20.92
CA GLN A 63 -10.43 9.77 20.57
C GLN A 63 -9.97 9.38 19.18
N GLU A 64 -10.39 8.21 18.70
CA GLU A 64 -10.09 7.61 17.41
C GLU A 64 -10.63 8.45 16.25
N VAL A 65 -11.72 9.20 16.45
CA VAL A 65 -12.33 10.06 15.43
C VAL A 65 -11.52 11.34 15.26
N THR A 66 -11.01 11.58 14.06
CA THR A 66 -10.17 12.75 13.73
C THR A 66 -10.89 13.79 12.87
N GLY A 67 -11.96 13.40 12.19
CA GLY A 67 -12.72 14.28 11.31
C GLY A 67 -14.12 13.73 11.04
N VAL A 68 -15.08 14.64 10.84
CA VAL A 68 -16.45 14.29 10.44
C VAL A 68 -16.91 15.32 9.43
N GLU A 69 -17.29 14.85 8.25
CA GLU A 69 -18.06 15.60 7.26
C GLU A 69 -19.49 15.04 7.31
N GLU A 70 -20.44 15.83 7.81
CA GLU A 70 -21.79 15.33 8.12
C GLU A 70 -22.57 14.91 6.87
N SER A 71 -22.30 15.53 5.71
CA SER A 71 -22.97 15.24 4.45
C SER A 71 -22.05 15.52 3.26
N GLY A 72 -22.55 15.29 2.03
CA GLY A 72 -21.83 15.56 0.78
C GLY A 72 -21.47 14.31 -0.02
N TYR A 73 -21.85 13.13 0.48
CA TYR A 73 -21.61 11.84 -0.16
C TYR A 73 -22.94 11.11 -0.38
N GLU A 74 -22.96 10.16 -1.32
CA GLU A 74 -24.18 9.44 -1.72
C GLU A 74 -23.90 7.93 -1.83
N SER A 75 -24.83 7.11 -1.32
CA SER A 75 -24.78 5.66 -1.51
C SER A 75 -25.07 5.28 -2.96
N LEU A 76 -24.85 4.01 -3.33
CA LEU A 76 -25.26 3.50 -4.65
C LEU A 76 -26.77 3.62 -4.90
N PHE A 77 -27.57 3.72 -3.82
CA PHE A 77 -29.03 3.77 -3.87
C PHE A 77 -29.60 5.19 -3.64
N GLY A 78 -28.75 6.20 -3.53
CA GLY A 78 -29.17 7.60 -3.37
C GLY A 78 -29.33 8.06 -1.92
N ASP A 79 -28.88 7.27 -0.94
CA ASP A 79 -28.94 7.65 0.48
C ASP A 79 -27.85 8.69 0.78
N GLU A 80 -28.20 9.73 1.55
CA GLU A 80 -27.26 10.79 1.92
C GLU A 80 -26.29 10.29 2.99
N LEU A 81 -25.00 10.35 2.67
CA LEU A 81 -23.92 9.88 3.54
C LEU A 81 -23.02 11.04 3.98
N GLY A 82 -22.46 10.89 5.17
CA GLY A 82 -21.30 11.64 5.64
C GLY A 82 -20.06 10.77 5.70
N ARG A 83 -18.91 11.42 5.85
CA ARG A 83 -17.59 10.78 5.95
C ARG A 83 -17.06 10.92 7.37
N ILE A 84 -16.55 9.83 7.92
CA ILE A 84 -15.90 9.78 9.22
C ILE A 84 -14.43 9.44 9.01
N GLU A 85 -13.53 10.33 9.42
CA GLU A 85 -12.10 10.08 9.46
C GLU A 85 -11.70 9.54 10.83
N VAL A 86 -10.83 8.53 10.81
CA VAL A 86 -10.27 7.92 12.01
C VAL A 86 -8.74 7.99 11.99
N ARG A 87 -8.14 7.98 13.18
CA ARG A 87 -6.70 8.13 13.38
C ARG A 87 -5.91 6.99 12.74
N ASN A 88 -6.39 5.76 12.86
CA ASN A 88 -5.70 4.57 12.38
C ASN A 88 -6.67 3.61 11.68
N HIS A 89 -6.19 2.90 10.68
CA HIS A 89 -6.96 1.87 10.00
C HIS A 89 -7.51 0.80 10.97
N TRP A 90 -6.77 0.50 12.04
CA TRP A 90 -7.21 -0.46 13.06
C TRP A 90 -8.39 0.05 13.89
N ASP A 91 -8.61 1.37 13.95
CA ASP A 91 -9.70 1.98 14.72
C ASP A 91 -11.03 1.98 13.95
N VAL A 92 -11.00 1.72 12.63
CA VAL A 92 -12.18 1.77 11.75
C VAL A 92 -13.30 0.88 12.29
N ASN A 93 -12.99 -0.36 12.69
CA ASN A 93 -14.00 -1.31 13.17
C ASN A 93 -14.65 -0.86 14.48
N GLU A 94 -13.89 -0.24 15.38
CA GLU A 94 -14.41 0.26 16.65
C GLU A 94 -15.38 1.41 16.41
N VAL A 95 -14.96 2.42 15.62
CA VAL A 95 -15.79 3.59 15.33
C VAL A 95 -16.99 3.22 14.45
N ALA A 96 -16.83 2.33 13.48
CA ALA A 96 -17.92 1.84 12.64
C ALA A 96 -19.01 1.14 13.45
N SER A 97 -18.67 0.50 14.58
CA SER A 97 -19.65 -0.17 15.44
C SER A 97 -20.64 0.77 16.14
N LEU A 98 -20.42 2.09 16.06
CA LEU A 98 -21.33 3.11 16.57
C LEU A 98 -22.55 3.34 15.66
N PHE A 99 -22.50 2.81 14.43
CA PHE A 99 -23.49 3.00 13.39
C PHE A 99 -24.19 1.67 13.06
N ASP A 100 -25.47 1.75 12.70
CA ASP A 100 -26.24 0.59 12.25
C ASP A 100 -25.83 0.16 10.82
N GLU A 101 -25.46 1.14 9.99
CA GLU A 101 -25.01 0.94 8.61
C GLU A 101 -23.71 1.71 8.32
N THR A 102 -22.77 1.07 7.63
CA THR A 102 -21.49 1.68 7.22
C THR A 102 -21.05 1.19 5.84
N PHE A 103 -20.22 2.00 5.18
CA PHE A 103 -19.67 1.72 3.85
C PHE A 103 -18.17 1.99 3.82
N GLN A 104 -17.42 1.22 3.00
CA GLN A 104 -15.97 1.37 2.82
C GLN A 104 -15.14 1.17 4.10
N THR A 105 -15.57 0.29 5.00
CA THR A 105 -14.84 -0.03 6.24
C THR A 105 -13.74 -1.08 6.06
N ASP A 106 -13.77 -1.83 4.95
CA ASP A 106 -12.86 -2.94 4.67
C ASP A 106 -11.54 -2.58 3.95
N PRO A 107 -11.43 -1.55 3.08
CA PRO A 107 -10.22 -1.39 2.29
C PRO A 107 -9.08 -0.84 3.15
N TYR A 108 -7.87 -1.36 2.92
CA TYR A 108 -6.66 -0.76 3.46
C TYR A 108 -6.46 0.66 2.93
N LEU A 109 -5.94 1.55 3.80
CA LEU A 109 -5.67 2.95 3.46
C LEU A 109 -4.88 3.11 2.15
N THR A 110 -3.92 2.22 1.88
CA THR A 110 -3.12 2.25 0.65
C THR A 110 -3.94 1.99 -0.61
N ASN A 111 -4.96 1.12 -0.54
CA ASN A 111 -5.86 0.86 -1.65
C ASN A 111 -6.83 2.03 -1.85
N THR A 112 -7.41 2.55 -0.76
CA THR A 112 -8.27 3.75 -0.79
C THR A 112 -7.54 4.93 -1.44
N ALA A 113 -6.32 5.21 -0.98
CA ALA A 113 -5.46 6.24 -1.54
C ALA A 113 -5.22 6.06 -3.04
N ARG A 114 -4.93 4.83 -3.50
CA ARG A 114 -4.72 4.57 -4.93
C ARG A 114 -5.95 4.89 -5.77
N VAL A 115 -7.14 4.56 -5.27
CA VAL A 115 -8.40 4.83 -5.98
C VAL A 115 -8.69 6.33 -5.97
N GLU A 116 -8.66 6.98 -4.81
CA GLU A 116 -9.01 8.40 -4.67
C GLU A 116 -8.02 9.33 -5.36
N TRP A 117 -6.74 8.99 -5.38
CA TRP A 117 -5.73 9.79 -6.07
C TRP A 117 -5.64 9.46 -7.56
N GLY A 118 -6.40 8.49 -8.07
CA GLY A 118 -6.29 8.03 -9.45
C GLY A 118 -4.88 7.50 -9.79
N LEU A 119 -4.24 6.80 -8.84
CA LEU A 119 -2.87 6.34 -8.96
C LEU A 119 -2.77 4.98 -9.68
N PHE A 120 -2.37 5.03 -10.95
CA PHE A 120 -2.18 3.84 -11.79
C PHE A 120 -0.72 3.51 -12.07
N THR A 121 0.12 4.49 -12.38
CA THR A 121 1.53 4.29 -12.75
C THR A 121 2.47 5.16 -11.93
N GLY A 122 2.48 6.48 -12.14
CA GLY A 122 3.44 7.37 -11.50
C GLY A 122 2.81 8.58 -10.81
N VAL A 123 3.66 9.34 -10.12
CA VAL A 123 3.31 10.59 -9.46
C VAL A 123 4.34 11.68 -9.71
N GLU A 124 3.91 12.93 -9.61
CA GLU A 124 4.74 14.11 -9.43
C GLU A 124 4.45 14.76 -8.07
N ALA A 125 5.50 15.23 -7.40
CA ALA A 125 5.40 15.92 -6.12
C ALA A 125 6.40 17.09 -6.03
N PRO A 126 6.08 18.17 -5.30
CA PRO A 126 7.02 19.27 -5.10
C PRO A 126 8.27 18.87 -4.29
N ALA A 127 8.12 17.94 -3.34
CA ALA A 127 9.14 17.49 -2.39
C ALA A 127 9.02 15.99 -2.04
N TYR A 128 9.95 15.48 -1.22
CA TYR A 128 9.96 14.10 -0.73
C TYR A 128 9.02 13.84 0.46
N GLU A 129 8.52 14.90 1.09
CA GLU A 129 7.50 14.86 2.13
C GLU A 129 6.45 15.90 1.74
N VAL A 130 5.20 15.47 1.56
CA VAL A 130 4.17 16.29 0.93
C VAL A 130 2.78 16.00 1.49
N HIS A 131 1.91 17.01 1.54
CA HIS A 131 0.49 16.78 1.83
C HIS A 131 -0.17 16.09 0.63
N TYR A 132 -1.10 15.15 0.86
CA TYR A 132 -1.71 14.39 -0.24
C TYR A 132 -2.34 15.27 -1.34
N SER A 133 -2.85 16.45 -0.98
CA SER A 133 -3.46 17.39 -1.93
C SER A 133 -2.49 18.04 -2.91
N GLU A 134 -1.18 17.96 -2.67
CA GLU A 134 -0.14 18.50 -3.56
C GLU A 134 0.51 17.39 -4.43
N LEU A 135 0.04 16.15 -4.30
CA LEU A 135 0.45 15.03 -5.12
C LEU A 135 -0.35 15.01 -6.43
N GLU A 136 0.33 14.85 -7.56
CA GLU A 136 -0.31 14.70 -8.86
C GLU A 136 -0.04 13.30 -9.42
N SER A 137 -1.08 12.54 -9.71
CA SER A 137 -0.96 11.26 -10.44
C SER A 137 -0.69 11.53 -11.91
N VAL A 138 0.28 10.83 -12.48
CA VAL A 138 0.72 11.02 -13.88
C VAL A 138 0.88 9.67 -14.58
N ASP A 139 0.72 9.65 -15.91
CA ASP A 139 1.11 8.49 -16.70
C ASP A 139 2.64 8.48 -16.91
N PHE A 140 3.34 7.79 -16.01
CA PHE A 140 4.79 7.68 -16.05
C PHE A 140 5.25 6.28 -15.69
N THR A 141 6.01 5.67 -16.59
CA THR A 141 6.61 4.36 -16.42
C THR A 141 8.08 4.40 -16.80
N VAL A 142 8.86 3.51 -16.21
CA VAL A 142 10.22 3.21 -16.66
C VAL A 142 10.37 1.70 -16.82
N PRO A 143 11.26 1.21 -17.71
CA PRO A 143 11.52 -0.22 -17.81
C PRO A 143 11.89 -0.81 -16.45
N THR A 144 11.26 -1.92 -16.08
CA THR A 144 11.53 -2.60 -14.81
C THR A 144 12.75 -3.52 -14.95
N ARG A 145 13.65 -3.50 -13.97
CA ARG A 145 14.67 -4.56 -13.84
C ARG A 145 14.00 -5.80 -13.25
N VAL A 146 13.80 -6.79 -14.09
CA VAL A 146 13.35 -8.13 -13.69
C VAL A 146 14.59 -8.97 -13.41
N MET A 147 14.63 -9.56 -12.21
CA MET A 147 15.56 -10.62 -11.84
C MET A 147 14.78 -11.93 -11.79
N THR A 148 15.12 -12.87 -12.67
CA THR A 148 14.53 -14.21 -12.67
C THR A 148 15.44 -15.14 -11.92
N PHE A 149 14.91 -15.82 -10.91
CA PHE A 149 15.63 -16.83 -10.16
C PHE A 149 15.03 -18.21 -10.41
N ASP A 150 15.90 -19.19 -10.57
CA ASP A 150 15.57 -20.60 -10.65
C ASP A 150 16.45 -21.36 -9.65
N ILE A 151 15.89 -22.35 -8.97
CA ILE A 151 16.62 -23.15 -7.98
C ILE A 151 16.49 -24.63 -8.31
N GLU A 152 17.57 -25.36 -8.09
CA GLU A 152 17.55 -26.82 -8.14
C GLU A 152 17.86 -27.37 -6.76
N THR A 153 17.16 -28.42 -6.38
CA THR A 153 17.29 -29.07 -5.07
C THR A 153 17.57 -30.56 -5.24
N ASP A 154 18.07 -31.21 -4.20
CA ASP A 154 18.28 -32.66 -4.22
C ASP A 154 16.95 -33.43 -4.11
N ASP A 155 16.26 -33.59 -5.24
CA ASP A 155 14.89 -34.12 -5.39
C ASP A 155 14.84 -35.60 -5.82
N ARG A 156 15.96 -36.33 -5.72
CA ARG A 156 16.08 -37.74 -6.11
C ARG A 156 15.03 -38.60 -5.38
N GLY A 157 13.90 -38.83 -6.02
CA GLY A 157 12.80 -39.68 -5.57
C GLY A 157 11.44 -38.97 -5.55
N GLU A 158 11.31 -37.95 -4.71
CA GLU A 158 10.05 -37.23 -4.46
C GLU A 158 10.31 -35.72 -4.36
N PHE A 159 9.28 -34.93 -4.66
CA PHE A 159 9.35 -33.48 -4.52
C PHE A 159 9.64 -33.11 -3.06
N PRO A 160 10.60 -32.21 -2.78
CA PRO A 160 10.98 -31.89 -1.42
C PRO A 160 9.93 -31.06 -0.68
N GLU A 161 9.77 -31.32 0.62
CA GLU A 161 9.10 -30.36 1.50
C GLU A 161 10.02 -29.17 1.81
N LEU A 162 9.41 -28.05 2.20
CA LEU A 162 10.12 -26.79 2.44
C LEU A 162 11.23 -26.98 3.50
N GLY A 163 12.49 -26.81 3.06
CA GLY A 163 13.67 -26.86 3.92
C GLY A 163 14.25 -28.26 4.17
N GLU A 164 13.67 -29.31 3.60
CA GLU A 164 14.18 -30.68 3.82
C GLU A 164 15.39 -31.04 2.97
N ARG A 165 15.52 -30.45 1.78
CA ARG A 165 16.59 -30.76 0.83
C ARG A 165 17.52 -29.58 0.62
N ALA A 166 18.79 -29.89 0.36
CA ALA A 166 19.79 -28.89 0.02
C ALA A 166 19.47 -28.26 -1.34
N ILE A 167 19.70 -26.95 -1.45
CA ILE A 167 19.72 -26.24 -2.72
C ILE A 167 21.06 -26.57 -3.40
N LEU A 168 20.99 -27.21 -4.56
CA LEU A 168 22.13 -27.61 -5.37
C LEU A 168 22.57 -26.50 -6.32
N SER A 169 21.64 -25.71 -6.83
CA SER A 169 21.97 -24.54 -7.64
C SER A 169 20.98 -23.40 -7.46
N ILE A 170 21.46 -22.19 -7.72
CA ILE A 170 20.65 -20.99 -7.90
C ILE A 170 21.12 -20.36 -9.20
N VAL A 171 20.22 -20.22 -10.16
CA VAL A 171 20.46 -19.50 -11.42
C VAL A 171 19.72 -18.17 -11.34
N ALA A 172 20.43 -17.09 -11.65
CA ALA A 172 19.89 -15.74 -11.69
C ALA A 172 20.11 -15.13 -13.08
N HIS A 173 19.05 -14.68 -13.73
CA HIS A 173 19.10 -13.88 -14.97
C HIS A 173 18.69 -12.44 -14.67
N ASP A 174 19.46 -11.48 -15.19
CA ASP A 174 19.20 -10.05 -15.08
C ASP A 174 18.78 -9.45 -16.42
N SER A 175 17.53 -8.99 -16.50
CA SER A 175 17.00 -8.32 -17.70
C SER A 175 17.72 -7.04 -18.13
N TYR A 176 18.53 -6.40 -17.27
CA TYR A 176 19.25 -5.17 -17.63
C TYR A 176 20.59 -5.43 -18.32
N THR A 177 21.34 -6.44 -17.86
CA THR A 177 22.62 -6.82 -18.45
C THR A 177 22.48 -7.95 -19.47
N ASP A 178 21.33 -8.63 -19.46
CA ASP A 178 21.09 -9.89 -20.17
C ASP A 178 22.10 -10.99 -19.81
N GLU A 179 22.62 -10.94 -18.57
CA GLU A 179 23.58 -11.91 -18.06
C GLU A 179 22.87 -12.95 -17.18
N THR A 180 23.36 -14.19 -17.28
CA THR A 180 22.96 -15.30 -16.40
C THR A 180 24.14 -15.73 -15.55
N ILE A 181 23.94 -15.77 -14.23
CA ILE A 181 24.93 -16.25 -13.26
C ILE A 181 24.35 -17.47 -12.56
N ALA A 182 25.14 -18.54 -12.46
CA ALA A 182 24.79 -19.74 -11.72
C ALA A 182 25.71 -19.92 -10.51
N PHE A 183 25.11 -20.12 -9.34
CA PHE A 183 25.77 -20.57 -8.12
C PHE A 183 25.48 -22.05 -7.97
N VAL A 184 26.51 -22.90 -7.92
CA VAL A 184 26.35 -24.36 -7.90
C VAL A 184 27.12 -24.94 -6.72
N ASP A 185 26.45 -25.76 -5.92
CA ASP A 185 27.08 -26.59 -4.90
C ASP A 185 27.69 -27.84 -5.55
N LEU A 186 29.00 -27.82 -5.74
CA LEU A 186 29.76 -28.94 -6.30
C LEU A 186 30.01 -30.05 -5.27
N ALA A 187 29.82 -29.80 -3.97
CA ALA A 187 30.01 -30.76 -2.89
C ALA A 187 28.75 -31.58 -2.58
N GLY A 188 27.56 -31.02 -2.84
CA GLY A 188 26.27 -31.73 -2.78
C GLY A 188 26.13 -32.83 -3.84
N TRP A 189 26.99 -32.84 -4.85
CA TRP A 189 27.08 -33.87 -5.89
C TRP A 189 27.91 -35.08 -5.42
N VAL A 190 27.43 -35.81 -4.41
CA VAL A 190 27.98 -37.14 -4.12
C VAL A 190 27.38 -38.11 -5.14
N ALA A 191 28.19 -38.50 -6.13
CA ALA A 191 27.86 -39.56 -7.07
C ALA A 191 27.60 -40.88 -6.30
N PRO A 192 26.62 -41.70 -6.71
CA PRO A 192 26.45 -43.05 -6.15
C PRO A 192 27.66 -43.95 -6.41
#